data_AF-A0A662SF37-F1
#
_entry.id   AF-A0A662SF37-F1
#
_cell.length_a   1.000
_cell.length_b   1.000
_cell.length_c   1.000
_cell.angle_alpha   90.00
_cell.angle_beta   90.00
_cell.angle_gamma   90.00
#
_symmetry.space_group_name_H-M   'P 1'
#
loop_
_entity.id
_entity.type
_entity.pdbx_description
1 polymer ?
#
loop_
_entity_poly.entity_id
_entity_poly.type
_entity_poly.pdbx_seq_one_letter_code
_entity_poly.pdbx_strand_id
1 'polypeptide(L)'
;MGKKVWTSKGWFNESKKEFNEYKKSKNPRKLAQAGEKLWNSLSLYIDEKTGKRMINFSEIRKEAHKDPEIRKFFDDAYWLHIFFYRGFTEDIGIEEGKFKRVSTWLGKKILRSVA
;
A
#
# COMPACT_ATOMS: atom_id res chain seq x y z
N MET A 1 -0.91 27.25 9.38
CA MET A 1 -0.64 26.18 8.39
C MET A 1 -1.27 24.89 8.88
N GLY A 2 -2.39 24.46 8.28
CA GLY A 2 -3.04 23.19 8.66
C GLY A 2 -2.19 22.00 8.21
N LYS A 3 -1.90 21.06 9.12
CA LYS A 3 -1.20 19.81 8.77
C LYS A 3 -2.09 19.04 7.79
N LYS A 4 -1.55 18.71 6.60
CA LYS A 4 -2.24 17.85 5.62
C LYS A 4 -2.47 16.48 6.24
N VAL A 5 -3.71 16.17 6.59
CA VAL A 5 -4.10 14.83 7.04
C VAL A 5 -4.19 13.95 5.81
N TRP A 6 -3.37 12.90 5.77
CA TRP A 6 -3.40 11.94 4.69
C TRP A 6 -4.49 10.89 4.92
N THR A 7 -5.25 10.59 3.88
CA THR A 7 -6.28 9.53 3.87
C THR A 7 -5.77 8.30 3.12
N SER A 8 -6.40 7.15 3.33
CA SER A 8 -6.11 5.93 2.55
C SER A 8 -6.15 6.20 1.04
N LYS A 9 -7.17 6.91 0.56
CA LYS A 9 -7.33 7.36 -0.85
C LYS A 9 -6.23 8.30 -1.32
N GLY A 10 -5.78 9.21 -0.45
CA GLY A 10 -4.68 10.14 -0.76
C GLY A 10 -3.39 9.39 -1.08
N TRP A 11 -2.99 8.48 -0.20
CA TRP A 11 -1.81 7.63 -0.41
C TRP A 11 -1.96 6.70 -1.62
N PHE A 12 -3.15 6.15 -1.84
CA PHE A 12 -3.42 5.30 -3.01
C PHE A 12 -3.17 6.04 -4.32
N ASN A 13 -3.59 7.29 -4.42
CA ASN A 13 -3.40 8.09 -5.62
C ASN A 13 -1.92 8.42 -5.86
N GLU A 14 -1.18 8.78 -4.80
CA GLU A 14 0.27 9.01 -4.91
C GLU A 14 1.03 7.72 -5.27
N SER A 15 0.62 6.58 -4.72
CA SER A 15 1.15 5.26 -5.09
C SER A 15 0.98 4.99 -6.60
N LYS A 16 -0.22 5.25 -7.16
CA LYS A 16 -0.46 5.10 -8.60
C LYS A 16 0.37 6.06 -9.46
N LYS A 17 0.64 7.28 -8.99
CA LYS A 17 1.50 8.25 -9.70
C LYS A 17 2.92 7.71 -9.84
N GLU A 18 3.53 7.28 -8.74
CA GLU A 18 4.88 6.70 -8.74
C GLU A 18 4.95 5.44 -9.61
N PHE A 19 3.93 4.59 -9.56
CA PHE A 19 3.89 3.40 -10.41
C PHE A 19 3.77 3.74 -11.90
N ASN A 20 3.03 4.79 -12.26
CA ASN A 20 2.97 5.27 -13.63
C ASN A 20 4.32 5.83 -14.10
N GLU A 21 5.06 6.52 -13.24
CA GLU A 21 6.42 6.97 -13.53
C GLU A 21 7.40 5.80 -13.67
N TYR A 22 7.27 4.76 -12.84
CA TYR A 22 8.00 3.52 -13.00
C TYR A 22 7.70 2.87 -14.36
N LYS A 23 6.45 2.77 -14.79
CA LYS A 23 6.13 2.18 -16.11
C LYS A 23 6.81 2.91 -17.28
N LYS A 24 7.00 4.22 -17.16
CA LYS A 24 7.67 5.06 -18.18
C LYS A 24 9.19 4.94 -18.12
N SER A 25 9.76 5.01 -16.93
CA SER A 25 11.21 5.10 -16.72
C SER A 25 11.90 3.75 -16.49
N LYS A 26 11.12 2.73 -16.12
CA LYS A 26 11.59 1.44 -15.58
C LYS A 26 12.54 1.56 -14.39
N ASN A 27 12.54 2.70 -13.69
CA ASN A 27 13.39 2.95 -12.53
C ASN A 27 12.87 2.19 -11.29
N PRO A 28 13.61 1.20 -10.74
CA PRO A 28 13.16 0.40 -9.60
C PRO A 28 12.83 1.23 -8.34
N ARG A 29 13.51 2.38 -8.17
CA ARG A 29 13.22 3.31 -7.07
C ARG A 29 11.78 3.83 -7.12
N LYS A 30 11.24 4.04 -8.32
CA LYS A 30 9.85 4.47 -8.52
C LYS A 30 8.86 3.36 -8.19
N LEU A 31 9.17 2.11 -8.53
CA LEU A 31 8.34 0.96 -8.13
C LEU A 31 8.29 0.85 -6.60
N ALA A 32 9.43 0.99 -5.94
CA ALA A 32 9.47 0.88 -4.49
C ALA A 32 8.78 2.04 -3.78
N GLN A 33 8.93 3.27 -4.28
CA GLN A 33 8.17 4.42 -3.79
C GLN A 33 6.67 4.20 -3.97
N ALA A 34 6.24 3.54 -5.05
CA ALA A 34 4.85 3.17 -5.24
C ALA A 34 4.40 2.13 -4.21
N GLY A 35 5.22 1.10 -3.96
CA GLY A 35 5.00 0.06 -2.96
C GLY A 35 4.85 0.60 -1.55
N GLU A 36 5.78 1.45 -1.12
CA GLU A 36 5.74 2.12 0.19
C GLU A 36 4.46 2.94 0.39
N LYS A 37 4.07 3.71 -0.63
CA LYS A 37 2.81 4.48 -0.57
C LYS A 37 1.58 3.57 -0.56
N LEU A 38 1.64 2.41 -1.23
CA LEU A 38 0.55 1.45 -1.24
C LEU A 38 0.39 0.78 0.14
N TRP A 39 1.50 0.48 0.80
CA TRP A 39 1.51 0.01 2.20
C TRP A 39 0.89 1.03 3.15
N ASN A 40 1.28 2.31 3.04
CA ASN A 40 0.71 3.38 3.85
C ASN A 40 -0.80 3.56 3.60
N SER A 41 -1.22 3.41 2.34
CA SER A 41 -2.65 3.43 1.98
C SER A 41 -3.42 2.28 2.63
N LEU A 42 -2.88 1.05 2.59
CA LEU A 42 -3.50 -0.12 3.21
C LEU A 42 -3.58 0.03 4.73
N SER A 43 -2.51 0.47 5.36
CA SER A 43 -2.45 0.65 6.82
C SER A 43 -3.52 1.62 7.30
N LEU A 44 -3.64 2.78 6.63
CA LEU A 44 -4.70 3.75 6.93
C LEU A 44 -6.10 3.25 6.59
N TYR A 45 -6.26 2.43 5.55
CA TYR A 45 -7.55 1.80 5.27
C TYR A 45 -7.99 0.87 6.41
N ILE A 46 -7.05 0.14 7.03
CA ILE A 46 -7.35 -0.71 8.19
C ILE A 46 -7.68 0.16 9.41
N ASP A 47 -6.95 1.25 9.64
CA ASP A 47 -7.27 2.23 10.70
C ASP A 47 -8.69 2.77 10.52
N GLU A 48 -9.03 3.22 9.31
CA GLU A 48 -10.35 3.75 8.94
C GLU A 48 -11.47 2.71 9.16
N LYS A 49 -11.22 1.44 8.77
CA LYS A 49 -12.19 0.36 8.94
C LYS A 49 -12.41 -0.04 10.41
N THR A 50 -11.37 0.06 11.23
CA THR A 50 -11.41 -0.36 12.64
C THR A 50 -11.76 0.78 13.60
N GLY A 51 -11.70 2.03 13.14
CA GLY A 51 -11.84 3.22 13.98
C GLY A 51 -10.68 3.40 14.97
N LYS A 52 -9.56 2.71 14.77
CA LYS A 52 -8.40 2.72 15.67
C LYS A 52 -7.18 3.19 14.89
N ARG A 53 -6.43 4.12 15.48
CA ARG A 53 -5.14 4.53 14.93
C ARG A 53 -4.06 3.58 15.44
N MET A 54 -3.51 2.74 14.56
CA MET A 54 -2.44 1.81 14.92
C MET A 54 -1.08 2.46 14.68
N ILE A 55 -0.16 2.26 15.63
CA ILE A 55 1.14 2.96 15.62
C ILE A 55 2.23 2.04 15.11
N ASN A 56 2.10 0.73 15.32
CA ASN A 56 3.14 -0.24 14.97
C ASN A 56 2.63 -1.39 14.09
N PHE A 57 3.59 -2.05 13.43
CA PHE A 57 3.31 -3.16 12.53
C PHE A 57 2.57 -4.34 13.20
N SER A 58 2.86 -4.63 14.46
CA SER A 58 2.24 -5.76 15.18
C SER A 58 0.73 -5.55 15.34
N GLU A 59 0.31 -4.33 15.67
CA GLU A 59 -1.10 -3.96 15.76
C GLU A 59 -1.79 -4.07 14.40
N ILE A 60 -1.20 -3.47 13.36
CA ILE A 60 -1.77 -3.50 12.00
C ILE A 60 -1.91 -4.95 11.51
N ARG A 61 -0.88 -5.78 11.74
CA ARG A 61 -0.92 -7.20 11.37
C ARG A 61 -2.01 -7.95 12.11
N LYS A 62 -2.16 -7.72 13.42
CA LYS A 62 -3.19 -8.37 14.23
C LYS A 62 -4.59 -8.05 13.71
N GLU A 63 -4.88 -6.80 13.37
CA GLU A 63 -6.17 -6.40 12.81
C GLU A 63 -6.37 -6.92 11.37
N ALA A 64 -5.35 -6.79 10.51
CA ALA A 64 -5.39 -7.31 9.14
C ALA A 64 -5.70 -8.82 9.09
N HIS A 65 -5.16 -9.60 10.04
CA HIS A 65 -5.36 -11.04 10.10
C HIS A 65 -6.75 -11.47 10.57
N LYS A 66 -7.56 -10.58 11.13
CA LYS A 66 -8.96 -10.89 11.49
C LYS A 66 -9.88 -10.93 10.27
N ASP A 67 -9.50 -10.28 9.18
CA ASP A 67 -10.25 -10.24 7.94
C ASP A 67 -9.51 -11.04 6.85
N PRO A 68 -10.06 -12.20 6.41
CA PRO A 68 -9.43 -13.03 5.39
C PRO A 68 -9.18 -12.30 4.06
N GLU A 69 -10.03 -11.35 3.67
CA GLU A 69 -9.82 -10.56 2.46
C GLU A 69 -8.61 -9.64 2.62
N ILE A 70 -8.51 -8.92 3.74
CA ILE A 70 -7.38 -8.00 4.01
C ILE A 70 -6.08 -8.80 4.15
N ARG A 71 -6.10 -9.87 4.94
CA ARG A 71 -4.95 -10.75 5.17
C ARG A 71 -4.29 -11.20 3.87
N LYS A 72 -5.10 -11.58 2.87
CA LYS A 72 -4.61 -12.04 1.55
C LYS A 72 -3.70 -11.02 0.86
N PHE A 73 -3.97 -9.73 1.01
CA PHE A 73 -3.21 -8.66 0.35
C PHE A 73 -2.23 -7.95 1.28
N PHE A 74 -2.36 -8.16 2.60
CA PHE A 74 -1.47 -7.59 3.60
C PHE A 74 -0.03 -8.04 3.41
N ASP A 75 0.20 -9.34 3.24
CA ASP A 75 1.55 -9.88 3.08
C ASP A 75 2.23 -9.34 1.81
N ASP A 76 1.50 -9.27 0.68
CA ASP A 76 2.01 -8.67 -0.56
C ASP A 76 2.36 -7.18 -0.37
N ALA A 77 1.51 -6.42 0.33
CA ALA A 77 1.77 -5.00 0.62
C ALA A 77 2.96 -4.80 1.57
N TYR A 78 3.11 -5.69 2.55
CA TYR A 78 4.26 -5.66 3.45
C TYR A 78 5.56 -5.98 2.72
N TRP A 79 5.56 -6.93 1.79
CA TRP A 79 6.72 -7.20 0.96
C TRP A 79 7.12 -5.99 0.10
N LEU A 80 6.15 -5.25 -0.43
CA LEU A 80 6.41 -4.01 -1.16
C LEU A 80 7.02 -2.90 -0.27
N HIS A 81 6.61 -2.83 0.99
CA HIS A 81 7.24 -1.98 2.00
C HIS A 81 8.69 -2.42 2.24
N ILE A 82 8.93 -3.71 2.47
CA ILE A 82 10.28 -4.26 2.67
C ILE A 82 11.18 -4.05 1.44
N PHE A 83 10.66 -4.20 0.24
CA PHE A 83 11.37 -3.91 -1.02
C PHE A 83 11.93 -2.49 -1.04
N PHE A 84 11.18 -1.52 -0.49
CA PHE A 84 11.66 -0.14 -0.34
C PHE A 84 12.85 -0.03 0.63
N TYR A 85 12.78 -0.67 1.79
CA TYR A 85 13.81 -0.57 2.83
C TYR A 85 15.07 -1.40 2.54
N ARG A 86 14.95 -2.50 1.78
CA ARG A 86 16.08 -3.35 1.41
C ARG A 86 16.90 -2.84 0.22
N GLY A 87 16.54 -1.69 -0.35
CA GLY A 87 17.27 -1.10 -1.46
C GLY A 87 17.02 -1.79 -2.80
N PHE A 88 15.82 -2.36 -2.99
CA PHE A 88 15.35 -2.91 -4.26
C PHE A 88 16.13 -4.13 -4.79
N THR A 89 16.69 -4.95 -3.89
CA THR A 89 17.53 -6.12 -4.22
C THR A 89 16.75 -7.35 -4.70
N GLU A 90 15.42 -7.31 -4.66
CA GLU A 90 14.55 -8.42 -5.08
C GLU A 90 14.15 -8.32 -6.56
N ASP A 91 13.53 -9.38 -7.08
CA ASP A 91 13.07 -9.46 -8.46
C ASP A 91 11.96 -8.43 -8.74
N ILE A 92 12.28 -7.47 -9.61
CA ILE A 92 11.40 -6.35 -9.99
C ILE A 92 10.07 -6.85 -10.58
N GLY A 93 10.07 -7.95 -11.33
CA GLY A 93 8.87 -8.53 -11.94
C GLY A 93 7.91 -9.10 -10.89
N ILE A 94 8.44 -9.75 -9.86
CA ILE A 94 7.65 -10.24 -8.72
C ILE A 94 7.00 -9.07 -7.98
N GLU A 95 7.76 -8.01 -7.68
CA GLU A 95 7.26 -6.84 -6.97
C GLU A 95 6.22 -6.06 -7.79
N GLU A 96 6.43 -5.91 -9.09
CA GLU A 96 5.43 -5.34 -9.99
C GLU A 96 4.12 -6.16 -9.97
N GLY A 97 4.23 -7.49 -9.93
CA GLY A 97 3.10 -8.40 -9.79
C GLY A 97 2.33 -8.21 -8.48
N LYS A 98 3.04 -8.15 -7.35
CA LYS A 98 2.46 -7.85 -6.02
C LYS A 98 1.75 -6.49 -6.04
N PHE A 99 2.39 -5.46 -6.57
CA PHE A 99 1.82 -4.12 -6.68
C PHE A 99 0.49 -4.12 -7.43
N LYS A 100 0.43 -4.76 -8.60
CA LYS A 100 -0.80 -4.83 -9.41
C LYS A 100 -1.94 -5.51 -8.66
N ARG A 101 -1.67 -6.62 -7.97
CA ARG A 101 -2.69 -7.35 -7.19
C ARG A 101 -3.25 -6.49 -6.05
N VAL A 102 -2.37 -5.96 -5.21
CA VAL A 102 -2.76 -5.14 -4.05
C VAL A 102 -3.49 -3.89 -4.51
N SER A 103 -2.95 -3.16 -5.49
CA SER A 103 -3.55 -1.90 -5.95
C SER A 103 -4.93 -2.10 -6.61
N THR A 104 -5.14 -3.20 -7.34
CA THR A 104 -6.44 -3.53 -7.92
C THR A 104 -7.48 -3.80 -6.85
N TRP A 105 -7.15 -4.62 -5.85
CA TRP A 105 -8.07 -4.94 -4.77
C TRP A 105 -8.35 -3.71 -3.89
N LEU A 106 -7.30 -3.02 -3.45
CA LEU A 106 -7.43 -1.86 -2.56
C LEU A 106 -8.19 -0.72 -3.26
N GLY A 107 -7.93 -0.50 -4.55
CA GLY A 107 -8.68 0.46 -5.36
C GLY A 107 -10.18 0.17 -5.37
N LYS A 108 -10.60 -1.09 -5.49
CA LYS A 108 -12.03 -1.47 -5.41
C LYS A 108 -12.62 -1.17 -4.04
N LYS A 109 -11.88 -1.36 -2.96
CA LYS A 109 -12.35 -1.09 -1.59
C LYS A 109 -12.47 0.41 -1.32
N ILE A 110 -11.46 1.19 -1.65
CA ILE A 110 -11.43 2.65 -1.46
C ILE A 110 -12.47 3.37 -2.34
N LEU A 111 -12.72 2.87 -3.56
CA LEU A 111 -13.73 3.49 -4.44
C LEU A 111 -15.16 3.17 -4.03
N ARG A 112 -15.40 2.02 -3.39
CA ARG A 112 -16.73 1.61 -2.90
C ARG A 112 -17.11 2.25 -1.56
N SER A 113 -16.15 2.79 -0.80
CA SER A 113 -16.42 3.47 0.48
C SER A 113 -16.89 4.93 0.33
N VAL A 114 -17.19 5.39 -0.89
CA VAL A 114 -17.64 6.78 -1.20
C VAL A 114 -19.03 6.79 -1.89
N ALA A 115 -19.77 5.69 -1.82
CA ALA A 115 -21.16 5.57 -2.27
C ALA A 115 -22.03 5.23 -1.05
#